data_AF-A0A7S1QAG6-F1
#
_entry.id   AF-A0A7S1QAG6-F1
#
_cell.length_a   1.000
_cell.length_b   1.000
_cell.length_c   1.000
_cell.angle_alpha   90.00
_cell.angle_beta   90.00
_cell.angle_gamma   90.00
#
_symmetry.space_group_name_H-M   'P 1'
#
loop_
_entity.id
_entity.type
_entity.pdbx_description
1 polymer ?
#
loop_
_entity_poly.entity_id
_entity_poly.type
_entity_poly.pdbx_seq_one_letter_code
_entity_poly.pdbx_strand_id
1 'polypeptide(L)'
;ERCSAARAAGTDVAASRHTVRLPACITDLLPEHRAPLRRAATEALEPIVAAVKDGYACRALQREPHVALLDQEYYAERIRPAVAAWLVPWFLNEYESQTRSKDGLPAAQASALTAIISRVLTSSEDITAMADDVHAHFPPYMVQLLLLGRDWMSTLLPHTLSKINRVGYGLLQPHDFATLSAKATGGDEEELIKSMPVSRRLLAVPFVAKDVPSRSSEFAHPDVVIGLSILASRYE
;
A
#
# COMPACT_ATOMS: atom_id res chain seq x y z
N GLU A 1 -42.93 -29.38 21.40
CA GLU A 1 -43.92 -29.34 20.31
C GLU A 1 -44.34 -27.89 20.07
N ARG A 2 -44.35 -27.46 18.79
CA ARG A 2 -45.15 -26.37 18.15
C ARG A 2 -45.13 -24.97 18.81
N CYS A 3 -44.58 -23.96 18.12
CA CYS A 3 -45.29 -23.00 17.21
C CYS A 3 -46.37 -22.17 17.94
N SER A 4 -46.49 -20.83 17.82
CA SER A 4 -46.11 -19.93 16.72
C SER A 4 -46.37 -18.45 17.10
N ALA A 5 -45.50 -17.56 16.60
CA ALA A 5 -45.76 -16.27 15.93
C ALA A 5 -46.60 -15.15 16.59
N ALA A 6 -45.98 -13.97 16.74
CA ALA A 6 -46.44 -12.73 16.09
C ALA A 6 -45.28 -11.71 15.95
N ARG A 7 -45.06 -11.26 14.71
CA ARG A 7 -44.12 -10.20 14.30
C ARG A 7 -44.75 -8.81 14.47
N ALA A 8 -43.94 -7.82 14.80
CA ALA A 8 -43.98 -6.46 14.24
C ALA A 8 -42.57 -5.83 14.44
N ALA A 9 -41.72 -5.85 13.43
CA ALA A 9 -41.53 -4.74 12.48
C ALA A 9 -40.73 -3.57 13.08
N GLY A 10 -39.41 -3.77 13.16
CA GLY A 10 -38.41 -2.71 13.20
C GLY A 10 -37.44 -2.96 12.06
N THR A 11 -37.52 -2.14 11.02
CA THR A 11 -36.64 -2.13 9.86
C THR A 11 -35.23 -1.73 10.28
N ASP A 12 -34.29 -2.67 10.33
CA ASP A 12 -32.87 -2.35 10.34
C ASP A 12 -32.30 -2.66 8.95
N VAL A 13 -32.42 -1.66 8.09
CA VAL A 13 -31.95 -1.70 6.71
C VAL A 13 -30.48 -1.30 6.71
N ALA A 14 -29.66 -2.23 6.22
CA ALA A 14 -28.35 -1.99 5.59
C ALA A 14 -27.18 -1.58 6.50
N ALA A 15 -26.56 -2.58 7.12
CA ALA A 15 -25.11 -2.61 7.31
C ALA A 15 -24.51 -3.89 6.71
N SER A 16 -24.78 -4.14 5.42
CA SER A 16 -23.91 -5.01 4.61
C SER A 16 -22.61 -4.25 4.35
N ARG A 17 -21.77 -4.14 5.38
CA ARG A 17 -20.38 -3.74 5.21
C ARG A 17 -19.73 -4.85 4.40
N HIS A 18 -19.58 -4.63 3.09
CA HIS A 18 -18.57 -5.34 2.33
C HIS A 18 -17.22 -4.97 2.96
N THR A 19 -16.82 -5.70 4.00
CA THR A 19 -15.45 -5.64 4.52
C THR A 19 -14.58 -6.21 3.42
N VAL A 20 -14.09 -5.34 2.54
CA VAL A 20 -12.97 -5.65 1.67
C VAL A 20 -11.79 -5.90 2.60
N ARG A 21 -11.56 -7.16 2.95
CA ARG A 21 -10.30 -7.56 3.58
C ARG A 21 -9.25 -7.40 2.49
N LEU A 22 -8.50 -6.30 2.57
CA LEU A 22 -7.26 -6.21 1.81
C LEU A 22 -6.39 -7.41 2.19
N PRO A 23 -5.77 -8.08 1.20
CA PRO A 23 -4.84 -9.17 1.46
C PRO A 23 -3.83 -8.71 2.53
N ALA A 24 -3.63 -9.52 3.56
CA ALA A 24 -2.73 -9.16 4.65
C ALA A 24 -1.26 -9.27 4.20
N CYS A 25 -1.00 -10.10 3.18
CA CYS A 25 0.30 -10.31 2.60
C CYS A 25 0.18 -10.60 1.09
N ILE A 26 1.27 -10.39 0.34
CA ILE A 26 1.38 -10.81 -1.07
C ILE A 26 1.16 -12.32 -1.23
N THR A 27 1.40 -13.12 -0.18
CA THR A 27 1.11 -14.55 -0.17
C THR A 27 -0.37 -14.86 -0.30
N ASP A 28 -1.24 -13.93 0.09
CA ASP A 28 -2.69 -14.06 -0.06
C ASP A 28 -3.13 -13.72 -1.51
N LEU A 29 -2.31 -12.96 -2.23
CA LEU A 29 -2.49 -12.67 -3.66
C LEU A 29 -1.98 -13.78 -4.58
N LEU A 30 -1.10 -14.65 -4.06
CA LEU A 30 -0.56 -15.79 -4.79
C LEU A 30 -1.44 -17.02 -4.57
N PRO A 31 -2.03 -17.63 -5.62
CA PRO A 31 -2.92 -18.77 -5.44
C PRO A 31 -2.17 -20.01 -4.93
N GLU A 32 -2.87 -20.93 -4.25
CA GLU A 32 -2.25 -22.08 -3.55
C GLU A 32 -1.44 -22.99 -4.47
N HIS A 33 -1.87 -23.15 -5.74
CA HIS A 33 -1.16 -23.94 -6.74
C HIS A 33 0.21 -23.34 -7.13
N ARG A 34 0.52 -22.11 -6.69
CA ARG A 34 1.82 -21.44 -6.87
C ARG A 34 2.68 -21.56 -5.60
N ALA A 35 2.70 -22.73 -4.97
CA ALA A 35 3.45 -22.99 -3.73
C ALA A 35 4.93 -22.54 -3.76
N PRO A 36 5.70 -22.71 -4.85
CA PRO A 36 7.08 -22.23 -4.91
C PRO A 36 7.20 -20.70 -4.77
N LEU A 37 6.36 -19.95 -5.49
CA LEU A 37 6.36 -18.48 -5.43
C LEU A 37 5.87 -17.98 -4.06
N ARG A 38 4.89 -18.66 -3.45
CA ARG A 38 4.44 -18.36 -2.08
C ARG A 38 5.55 -18.55 -1.05
N ARG A 39 6.34 -19.63 -1.16
CA ARG A 39 7.50 -19.85 -0.29
C ARG A 39 8.55 -18.77 -0.47
N ALA A 40 8.93 -18.48 -1.72
CA ALA A 40 9.89 -17.41 -2.02
C ALA A 40 9.44 -16.04 -1.47
N ALA A 41 8.15 -15.69 -1.60
CA ALA A 41 7.61 -14.47 -1.03
C ALA A 41 7.63 -14.46 0.50
N THR A 42 7.43 -15.62 1.14
CA THR A 42 7.50 -15.74 2.60
C THR A 42 8.94 -15.60 3.10
N GLU A 43 9.88 -16.25 2.43
CA GLU A 43 11.32 -16.18 2.73
C GLU A 43 11.85 -14.74 2.56
N ALA A 44 11.35 -14.02 1.55
CA ALA A 44 11.72 -12.62 1.31
C ALA A 44 11.24 -11.64 2.40
N LEU A 45 10.38 -12.06 3.34
CA LEU A 45 10.01 -11.24 4.50
C LEU A 45 11.14 -11.15 5.53
N GLU A 46 12.00 -12.16 5.64
CA GLU A 46 13.09 -12.16 6.62
C GLU A 46 14.07 -11.00 6.41
N PRO A 47 14.57 -10.73 5.18
CA PRO A 47 15.38 -9.54 4.90
C PRO A 47 14.68 -8.21 5.23
N ILE A 48 13.36 -8.12 5.01
CA ILE A 48 12.59 -6.90 5.34
C ILE A 48 12.56 -6.70 6.85
N VAL A 49 12.25 -7.75 7.61
CA VAL A 49 12.24 -7.69 9.08
C VAL A 49 13.62 -7.35 9.62
N ALA A 50 14.68 -7.92 9.04
CA ALA A 50 16.06 -7.60 9.40
C ALA A 50 16.40 -6.13 9.13
N ALA A 51 16.05 -5.61 7.94
CA ALA A 51 16.25 -4.20 7.59
C ALA A 51 15.46 -3.25 8.50
N VAL A 52 14.23 -3.61 8.90
CA VAL A 52 13.46 -2.76 9.84
C VAL A 52 14.10 -2.74 11.23
N LYS A 53 14.53 -3.89 11.75
CA LYS A 53 15.21 -3.98 13.05
C LYS A 53 16.54 -3.22 13.06
N ASP A 54 17.34 -3.39 12.02
CA ASP A 54 18.61 -2.70 11.84
C ASP A 54 18.39 -1.18 11.72
N GLY A 55 17.37 -0.76 10.95
CA GLY A 55 16.99 0.64 10.80
C GLY A 55 16.66 1.32 12.12
N TYR A 56 16.01 0.62 13.05
CA TYR A 56 15.80 1.14 14.40
C TYR A 56 17.10 1.25 15.21
N ALA A 57 17.99 0.26 15.10
CA ALA A 57 19.25 0.25 15.82
C ALA A 57 20.19 1.39 15.37
N CYS A 58 20.25 1.66 14.05
CA CYS A 58 21.06 2.72 13.48
C CYS A 58 20.36 4.08 13.38
N ARG A 59 19.11 4.18 13.84
CA ARG A 59 18.27 5.41 13.80
C ARG A 59 17.95 5.92 12.38
N ALA A 60 18.02 5.04 11.38
CA ALA A 60 17.48 5.30 10.05
C ALA A 60 15.95 5.20 10.01
N LEU A 61 15.37 4.46 10.96
CA LEU A 61 13.93 4.36 11.20
C LEU A 61 13.60 4.78 12.62
N GLN A 62 12.44 5.41 12.78
CA GLN A 62 11.80 5.68 14.06
C GLN A 62 10.68 4.66 14.30
N ARG A 63 10.51 4.19 15.53
CA ARG A 63 9.45 3.23 15.91
C ARG A 63 8.22 3.88 16.54
N GLU A 64 8.42 4.93 17.32
CA GLU A 64 7.35 5.63 18.04
C GLU A 64 7.06 6.98 17.37
N PRO A 65 5.81 7.37 17.09
CA PRO A 65 4.57 6.65 17.41
C PRO A 65 4.31 5.44 16.51
N HIS A 66 4.91 5.40 15.33
CA HIS A 66 4.85 4.29 14.38
C HIS A 66 6.14 4.26 13.55
N VAL A 67 6.23 3.33 12.60
CA VAL A 67 7.37 3.26 11.67
C VAL A 67 7.44 4.54 10.86
N ALA A 68 8.55 5.28 10.96
CA ALA A 68 8.83 6.42 10.10
C ALA A 68 10.26 6.35 9.56
N LEU A 69 10.42 6.61 8.27
CA LEU A 69 11.72 6.68 7.60
C LEU A 69 12.39 8.02 7.89
N LEU A 70 13.62 7.97 8.39
CA LEU A 70 14.44 9.15 8.70
C LEU A 70 15.59 9.34 7.70
N ASP A 71 16.08 8.25 7.12
CA ASP A 71 17.26 8.23 6.24
C ASP A 71 16.94 7.60 4.87
N GLN A 72 17.03 8.40 3.82
CA GLN A 72 16.74 7.99 2.44
C GLN A 72 17.83 7.08 1.84
N GLU A 73 19.08 7.25 2.25
CA GLU A 73 20.19 6.42 1.78
C GLU A 73 20.04 5.01 2.36
N TYR A 74 19.73 4.91 3.65
CA TYR A 74 19.39 3.64 4.29
C TYR A 74 18.24 2.91 3.58
N TYR A 75 17.18 3.64 3.21
CA TYR A 75 16.08 3.07 2.44
C TYR A 75 16.58 2.50 1.10
N ALA A 76 17.35 3.28 0.34
CA ALA A 76 17.82 2.90 -0.98
C ALA A 76 18.73 1.65 -0.94
N GLU A 77 19.56 1.52 0.11
CA GLU A 77 20.55 0.46 0.25
C GLU A 77 20.02 -0.81 0.94
N ARG A 78 19.08 -0.68 1.89
CA ARG A 78 18.69 -1.79 2.77
C ARG A 78 17.23 -2.19 2.62
N ILE A 79 16.32 -1.22 2.58
CA ILE A 79 14.87 -1.49 2.53
C ILE A 79 14.42 -1.81 1.10
N ARG A 80 14.79 -0.96 0.14
CA ARG A 80 14.41 -1.10 -1.28
C ARG A 80 14.77 -2.47 -1.86
N PRO A 81 16.02 -2.99 -1.74
CA PRO A 81 16.33 -4.31 -2.28
C PRO A 81 15.57 -5.44 -1.58
N ALA A 82 15.33 -5.35 -0.26
CA ALA A 82 14.56 -6.35 0.47
C ALA A 82 13.10 -6.40 0.02
N VAL A 83 12.47 -5.23 -0.14
CA VAL A 83 11.09 -5.12 -0.65
C VAL A 83 11.00 -5.53 -2.12
N ALA A 84 12.01 -5.21 -2.94
CA ALA A 84 12.05 -5.66 -4.34
C ALA A 84 12.09 -7.19 -4.45
N ALA A 85 12.92 -7.85 -3.64
CA ALA A 85 12.97 -9.31 -3.58
C ALA A 85 11.62 -9.93 -3.17
N TRP A 86 10.88 -9.27 -2.28
CA TRP A 86 9.53 -9.67 -1.88
C TRP A 86 8.48 -9.49 -2.99
N LEU A 87 8.63 -8.51 -3.87
CA LEU A 87 7.73 -8.26 -5.00
C LEU A 87 7.98 -9.19 -6.20
N VAL A 88 9.22 -9.66 -6.39
CA VAL A 88 9.59 -10.51 -7.54
C VAL A 88 8.66 -11.72 -7.74
N PRO A 89 8.34 -12.54 -6.71
CA PRO A 89 7.45 -13.69 -6.89
C PRO A 89 6.07 -13.34 -7.43
N TRP A 90 5.56 -12.14 -7.09
CA TRP A 90 4.29 -11.66 -7.61
C TRP A 90 4.37 -11.25 -9.07
N PHE A 91 5.43 -10.55 -9.48
CA PHE A 91 5.66 -10.24 -10.90
C PHE A 91 5.84 -11.51 -11.75
N LEU A 92 6.54 -12.52 -11.24
CA LEU A 92 6.68 -13.81 -11.92
C LEU A 92 5.32 -14.52 -12.07
N ASN A 93 4.49 -14.51 -11.02
CA ASN A 93 3.14 -15.07 -11.09
C ASN A 93 2.27 -14.34 -12.13
N GLU A 94 2.34 -13.01 -12.17
CA GLU A 94 1.59 -12.23 -13.14
C GLU A 94 2.08 -12.52 -14.57
N TYR A 95 3.39 -12.66 -14.77
CA TYR A 95 3.96 -13.05 -16.06
C TYR A 95 3.49 -14.44 -16.51
N GLU A 96 3.52 -15.43 -15.63
CA GLU A 96 3.00 -16.78 -15.90
C GLU A 96 1.51 -16.77 -16.25
N SER A 97 0.73 -15.96 -15.54
CA SER A 97 -0.72 -15.85 -15.72
C SER A 97 -1.06 -15.26 -17.09
N GLN A 98 -0.32 -14.23 -17.52
CA GLN A 98 -0.53 -13.57 -18.82
C GLN A 98 -0.04 -14.43 -19.99
N THR A 99 1.08 -15.13 -19.83
CA THR A 99 1.61 -16.03 -20.87
C THR A 99 0.84 -17.35 -20.99
N ARG A 100 -0.13 -17.60 -20.10
CA ARG A 100 -0.94 -18.83 -20.02
C ARG A 100 -0.08 -20.10 -19.95
N SER A 101 1.13 -20.01 -19.39
CA SER A 101 2.00 -21.16 -19.23
C SER A 101 1.40 -22.11 -18.18
N LYS A 102 0.93 -23.28 -18.63
CA LYS A 102 0.40 -24.33 -17.74
C LYS A 102 1.51 -25.08 -17.01
N ASP A 103 2.68 -25.18 -17.64
CA ASP A 103 3.82 -25.97 -17.14
C ASP A 103 4.79 -25.14 -16.27
N GLY A 104 4.43 -23.87 -16.00
CA GLY A 104 5.29 -22.92 -15.28
C GLY A 104 6.39 -22.35 -16.17
N LEU A 105 7.23 -21.47 -15.60
CA LEU A 105 8.37 -20.92 -16.31
C LEU A 105 9.60 -21.84 -16.21
N PRO A 106 10.34 -22.09 -17.31
CA PRO A 106 11.64 -22.76 -17.23
C PRO A 106 12.59 -22.02 -16.27
N ALA A 107 13.38 -22.75 -15.48
CA ALA A 107 14.22 -22.17 -14.44
C ALA A 107 15.19 -21.08 -14.96
N ALA A 108 15.77 -21.28 -16.15
CA ALA A 108 16.65 -20.29 -16.78
C ALA A 108 15.91 -18.99 -17.13
N GLN A 109 14.66 -19.09 -17.63
CA GLN A 109 13.83 -17.93 -17.92
C GLN A 109 13.38 -17.23 -16.64
N ALA A 110 12.95 -17.98 -15.62
CA ALA A 110 12.58 -17.41 -14.32
C ALA A 110 13.75 -16.64 -13.68
N SER A 111 14.97 -17.17 -13.78
CA SER A 111 16.18 -16.50 -13.29
C SER A 111 16.48 -15.21 -14.07
N ALA A 112 16.39 -15.24 -15.40
CA ALA A 112 16.59 -14.05 -16.23
C ALA A 112 15.57 -12.96 -15.92
N LEU A 113 14.28 -13.29 -15.85
CA LEU A 113 13.23 -12.33 -15.50
C LEU A 113 13.42 -11.78 -14.08
N THR A 114 13.79 -12.63 -13.12
CA THR A 114 14.11 -12.21 -11.74
C THR A 114 15.21 -11.16 -11.72
N ALA A 115 16.28 -11.36 -12.49
CA ALA A 115 17.38 -10.40 -12.58
C ALA A 115 16.92 -9.06 -13.17
N ILE A 116 16.14 -9.10 -14.26
CA ILE A 116 15.62 -7.88 -14.90
C ILE A 116 14.67 -7.13 -13.96
N ILE A 117 13.70 -7.82 -13.35
CA ILE A 117 12.73 -7.22 -12.41
C ILE A 117 13.47 -6.58 -11.24
N SER A 118 14.40 -7.33 -10.61
CA SER A 118 15.17 -6.82 -9.48
C SER A 118 15.98 -5.59 -9.87
N ARG A 119 16.60 -5.59 -11.06
CA ARG A 119 17.34 -4.44 -11.59
C ARG A 119 16.42 -3.23 -11.78
N VAL A 120 15.23 -3.41 -12.36
CA VAL A 120 14.27 -2.29 -12.58
C VAL A 120 13.79 -1.69 -11.25
N LEU A 121 13.51 -2.52 -10.25
CA LEU A 121 12.95 -2.08 -8.96
C LEU A 121 14.00 -1.47 -8.02
N THR A 122 15.28 -1.79 -8.21
CA THR A 122 16.36 -1.35 -7.31
C THR A 122 17.34 -0.38 -7.93
N SER A 123 17.38 -0.27 -9.26
CA SER A 123 18.32 0.63 -9.94
C SER A 123 17.89 2.09 -9.76
N SER A 124 18.88 2.94 -9.53
CA SER A 124 18.74 4.40 -9.61
C SER A 124 19.09 4.93 -11.01
N GLU A 125 19.45 4.04 -11.95
CA GLU A 125 19.77 4.39 -13.34
C GLU A 125 18.53 4.89 -14.10
N ASP A 126 18.78 5.61 -15.19
CA ASP A 126 17.75 5.98 -16.14
C ASP A 126 17.15 4.72 -16.78
N ILE A 127 15.83 4.62 -16.70
CA ILE A 127 15.07 3.50 -17.24
C ILE A 127 15.19 3.38 -18.76
N THR A 128 15.52 4.47 -19.46
CA THR A 128 15.76 4.46 -20.91
C THR A 128 16.90 3.53 -21.30
N ALA A 129 17.92 3.40 -20.45
CA ALA A 129 19.05 2.49 -20.68
C ALA A 129 18.65 1.00 -20.55
N MET A 130 17.50 0.72 -19.94
CA MET A 130 16.97 -0.63 -19.75
C MET A 130 15.79 -0.94 -20.68
N ALA A 131 15.36 0.04 -21.48
CA ALA A 131 14.12 -0.04 -22.25
C ALA A 131 14.11 -1.22 -23.23
N ASP A 132 15.16 -1.38 -24.03
CA ASP A 132 15.25 -2.44 -25.03
C ASP A 132 15.20 -3.84 -24.40
N ASP A 133 15.92 -4.03 -23.30
CA ASP A 133 15.95 -5.31 -22.56
C ASP A 133 14.59 -5.63 -21.93
N VAL A 134 13.94 -4.63 -21.33
CA VAL A 134 12.61 -4.79 -20.71
C VAL A 134 11.55 -5.07 -21.79
N HIS A 135 11.56 -4.33 -22.90
CA HIS A 135 10.61 -4.52 -23.99
C HIS A 135 10.81 -5.83 -24.75
N ALA A 136 12.03 -6.38 -24.78
CA ALA A 136 12.30 -7.69 -25.37
C ALA A 136 11.74 -8.85 -24.52
N HIS A 137 11.67 -8.70 -23.20
CA HIS A 137 11.31 -9.78 -22.28
C HIS A 137 9.88 -9.69 -21.72
N PHE A 138 9.25 -8.51 -21.71
CA PHE A 138 7.95 -8.30 -21.06
C PHE A 138 6.89 -7.75 -22.03
N PRO A 139 5.64 -8.25 -21.95
CA PRO A 139 4.53 -7.67 -22.70
C PRO A 139 4.24 -6.23 -22.22
N PRO A 140 3.65 -5.36 -23.06
CA PRO A 140 3.47 -3.93 -22.73
C PRO A 140 2.80 -3.64 -21.39
N TYR A 141 1.78 -4.43 -21.02
CA TYR A 141 1.11 -4.32 -19.71
C TYR A 141 2.06 -4.57 -18.54
N MET A 142 2.93 -5.57 -18.64
CA MET A 142 3.91 -5.89 -17.59
C MET A 142 4.99 -4.81 -17.49
N VAL A 143 5.37 -4.20 -18.62
CA VAL A 143 6.26 -3.04 -18.61
C VAL A 143 5.63 -1.89 -17.81
N GLN A 144 4.36 -1.55 -18.06
CA GLN A 144 3.65 -0.51 -17.30
C GLN A 144 3.62 -0.81 -15.80
N LEU A 145 3.36 -2.07 -15.43
CA LEU A 145 3.33 -2.51 -14.05
C LEU A 145 4.70 -2.47 -13.37
N LEU A 146 5.76 -2.82 -14.09
CA LEU A 146 7.13 -2.72 -13.61
C LEU A 146 7.56 -1.26 -13.40
N LEU A 147 7.17 -0.37 -14.31
CA LEU A 147 7.42 1.07 -14.17
C LEU A 147 6.67 1.66 -12.97
N LEU A 148 5.40 1.28 -12.79
CA LEU A 148 4.63 1.64 -11.59
C LEU A 148 5.33 1.12 -10.32
N GLY A 149 5.78 -0.14 -10.34
CA GLY A 149 6.58 -0.71 -9.26
C GLY A 149 7.83 0.11 -8.97
N ARG A 150 8.58 0.49 -10.00
CA ARG A 150 9.79 1.32 -9.86
C ARG A 150 9.48 2.69 -9.24
N ASP A 151 8.41 3.35 -9.65
CA ASP A 151 8.01 4.67 -9.11
C ASP A 151 7.60 4.56 -7.64
N TRP A 152 6.90 3.48 -7.27
CA TRP A 152 6.62 3.17 -5.88
C TRP A 152 7.89 2.93 -5.07
N MET A 153 8.79 2.09 -5.58
CA MET A 153 10.02 1.72 -4.89
C MET A 153 11.01 2.87 -4.77
N SER A 154 11.02 3.80 -5.72
CA SER A 154 12.02 4.89 -5.76
C SER A 154 11.53 6.18 -5.13
N THR A 155 10.23 6.47 -5.21
CA THR A 155 9.68 7.79 -4.87
C THR A 155 8.55 7.70 -3.86
N LEU A 156 7.50 6.91 -4.13
CA LEU A 156 6.25 6.99 -3.35
C LEU A 156 6.35 6.29 -1.99
N LEU A 157 6.93 5.09 -1.94
CA LEU A 157 7.12 4.35 -0.69
C LEU A 157 8.04 5.09 0.29
N PRO A 158 9.25 5.57 -0.09
CA PRO A 158 10.07 6.34 0.85
C PRO A 158 9.39 7.65 1.27
N HIS A 159 8.67 8.32 0.35
CA HIS A 159 7.92 9.52 0.69
C HIS A 159 6.86 9.25 1.77
N THR A 160 6.02 8.23 1.56
CA THR A 160 4.93 7.89 2.49
C THR A 160 5.45 7.41 3.84
N LEU A 161 6.49 6.56 3.86
CA LEU A 161 7.13 6.11 5.09
C LEU A 161 7.79 7.26 5.88
N SER A 162 8.20 8.34 5.23
CA SER A 162 8.82 9.48 5.92
C SER A 162 7.80 10.42 6.61
N LYS A 163 6.49 10.19 6.42
CA LYS A 163 5.45 11.03 7.01
C LYS A 163 5.02 10.49 8.37
N ILE A 164 4.70 11.42 9.28
CA ILE A 164 4.18 11.11 10.61
C ILE A 164 2.65 11.21 10.57
N ASN A 165 1.98 10.11 10.93
CA ASN A 165 0.54 10.02 11.06
C ASN A 165 0.03 10.92 12.20
N ARG A 166 -1.16 11.49 12.03
CA ARG A 166 -1.78 12.56 12.84
C ARG A 166 -1.00 13.88 12.91
N VAL A 167 0.13 14.02 12.20
CA VAL A 167 0.88 15.28 12.08
C VAL A 167 0.89 15.80 10.66
N GLY A 168 1.27 14.95 9.69
CA GLY A 168 1.24 15.30 8.27
C GLY A 168 0.00 14.79 7.54
N TYR A 169 -0.58 13.69 8.03
CA TYR A 169 -1.74 13.03 7.42
C TYR A 169 -2.49 12.18 8.45
N GLY A 170 -3.70 11.74 8.16
CA GLY A 170 -4.44 10.77 8.98
C GLY A 170 -5.86 10.54 8.45
N LEU A 171 -6.61 9.64 9.08
CA LEU A 171 -8.04 9.49 8.79
C LEU A 171 -8.86 10.48 9.62
N LEU A 172 -10.03 10.85 9.11
CA LEU A 172 -10.99 11.64 9.88
C LEU A 172 -11.67 10.74 10.91
N GLN A 173 -11.46 11.06 12.18
CA GLN A 173 -12.09 10.39 13.31
C GLN A 173 -13.37 11.12 13.73
N PRO A 174 -14.29 10.48 14.49
CA PRO A 174 -15.52 11.11 14.96
C PRO A 174 -15.33 12.50 15.60
N HIS A 175 -14.30 12.66 16.43
CA HIS A 175 -13.99 13.95 17.09
C HIS A 175 -13.44 15.03 16.15
N ASP A 176 -12.88 14.63 15.00
CA ASP A 176 -12.36 15.56 14.01
C ASP A 176 -13.53 16.29 13.31
N PHE A 177 -14.70 15.63 13.15
CA PHE A 177 -15.90 16.26 12.59
C PHE A 177 -16.45 17.39 13.47
N ALA A 178 -16.49 17.18 14.79
CA ALA A 178 -16.86 18.23 15.75
C ALA A 178 -15.94 19.46 15.63
N THR A 179 -14.64 19.21 15.50
CA THR A 179 -13.63 20.27 15.34
C THR A 179 -13.79 21.02 14.02
N LEU A 180 -14.12 20.31 12.94
CA LEU A 180 -14.34 20.91 11.62
C LEU A 180 -15.66 21.70 11.57
N SER A 181 -16.75 21.19 12.16
CA SER A 181 -18.04 21.86 12.26
C SER A 181 -17.94 23.17 13.04
N ALA A 182 -17.31 23.15 14.22
CA ALA A 182 -17.09 24.34 15.04
C ALA A 182 -16.29 25.43 14.30
N LYS A 183 -15.37 25.00 13.42
CA LYS A 183 -14.48 25.89 12.64
C LYS A 183 -15.12 26.43 11.35
N ALA A 184 -16.10 25.73 10.79
CA ALA A 184 -16.71 26.09 9.51
C ALA A 184 -17.72 27.23 9.67
N THR A 185 -18.68 27.11 10.59
CA THR A 185 -19.66 28.18 10.90
C THR A 185 -20.58 27.88 12.10
N GLY A 186 -20.29 26.86 12.92
CA GLY A 186 -21.21 26.42 13.99
C GLY A 186 -22.43 25.64 13.48
N GLY A 187 -22.33 25.06 12.28
CA GLY A 187 -23.39 24.24 11.67
C GLY A 187 -23.36 22.78 12.13
N ASP A 188 -24.47 22.08 11.93
CA ASP A 188 -24.66 20.69 12.37
C ASP A 188 -23.64 19.73 11.73
N GLU A 189 -23.03 18.85 12.54
CA GLU A 189 -22.03 17.87 12.08
C GLU A 189 -22.57 16.98 10.96
N GLU A 190 -23.86 16.65 11.00
CA GLU A 190 -24.52 15.79 10.03
C GLU A 190 -24.59 16.44 8.63
N GLU A 191 -24.80 17.76 8.55
CA GLU A 191 -24.80 18.51 7.29
C GLU A 191 -23.39 18.58 6.69
N LEU A 192 -22.37 18.76 7.54
CA LEU A 192 -20.98 18.71 7.12
C LEU A 192 -20.61 17.33 6.55
N ILE A 193 -20.97 16.24 7.24
CA ILE A 193 -20.67 14.87 6.78
C ILE A 193 -21.39 14.54 5.47
N LYS A 194 -22.61 15.04 5.29
CA LYS A 194 -23.41 14.84 4.08
C LYS A 194 -22.87 15.63 2.88
N SER A 195 -22.35 16.83 3.12
CA SER A 195 -21.73 17.67 2.07
C SER A 195 -20.29 17.28 1.74
N MET A 196 -19.61 16.56 2.65
CA MET A 196 -18.22 16.15 2.46
C MET A 196 -18.06 15.06 1.37
N PRO A 197 -17.07 15.20 0.46
CA PRO A 197 -16.74 14.17 -0.52
C PRO A 197 -16.44 12.81 0.12
N VAL A 198 -16.87 11.73 -0.54
CA VAL A 198 -16.66 10.36 -0.04
C VAL A 198 -15.18 10.02 0.12
N SER A 199 -14.34 10.45 -0.82
CA SER A 199 -12.87 10.28 -0.77
C SER A 199 -12.30 10.82 0.54
N ARG A 200 -12.68 12.04 0.90
CA ARG A 200 -12.21 12.73 2.11
C ARG A 200 -12.62 12.02 3.41
N ARG A 201 -13.77 11.34 3.42
CA ARG A 201 -14.25 10.59 4.59
C ARG A 201 -13.57 9.24 4.75
N LEU A 202 -13.10 8.64 3.65
CA LEU A 202 -12.60 7.26 3.63
C LEU A 202 -11.07 7.15 3.46
N LEU A 203 -10.43 8.19 2.94
CA LEU A 203 -8.99 8.21 2.63
C LEU A 203 -8.25 9.19 3.53
N ALA A 204 -6.93 9.04 3.59
CA ALA A 204 -6.06 9.92 4.34
C ALA A 204 -6.18 11.37 3.86
N VAL A 205 -6.33 12.29 4.81
CA VAL A 205 -6.35 13.74 4.58
C VAL A 205 -5.09 14.38 5.15
N PRO A 206 -4.63 15.53 4.60
CA PRO A 206 -3.52 16.28 5.16
C PRO A 206 -3.85 16.89 6.52
N PHE A 207 -2.86 16.91 7.42
CA PHE A 207 -2.94 17.59 8.72
C PHE A 207 -2.05 18.83 8.69
N VAL A 208 -2.54 19.94 9.28
CA VAL A 208 -1.79 21.22 9.34
C VAL A 208 -0.94 21.33 10.61
N ALA A 209 -1.32 20.57 11.63
CA ALA A 209 -0.64 20.45 12.91
C ALA A 209 -1.04 19.11 13.53
N LYS A 210 -0.44 18.78 14.68
CA LYS A 210 -0.81 17.62 15.46
C LYS A 210 -2.33 17.60 15.72
N ASP A 211 -2.98 16.52 15.28
CA ASP A 211 -4.40 16.26 15.48
C ASP A 211 -5.35 17.32 14.88
N VAL A 212 -4.88 18.12 13.91
CA VAL A 212 -5.72 19.12 13.23
C VAL A 212 -5.76 18.81 11.73
N PRO A 213 -6.85 18.20 11.21
CA PRO A 213 -7.01 18.01 9.79
C PRO A 213 -7.11 19.36 9.08
N SER A 214 -6.57 19.43 7.87
CA SER A 214 -6.79 20.58 6.98
C SER A 214 -8.28 20.73 6.70
N ARG A 215 -8.79 21.95 6.49
CA ARG A 215 -10.23 22.21 6.27
C ARG A 215 -10.74 21.72 4.91
N SER A 216 -9.92 21.89 3.87
CA SER A 216 -10.33 21.67 2.47
C SER A 216 -9.23 21.08 1.60
N SER A 217 -8.03 20.82 2.15
CA SER A 217 -6.94 20.22 1.36
C SER A 217 -7.11 18.71 1.24
N GLU A 218 -6.80 18.20 0.05
CA GLU A 218 -6.57 16.78 -0.25
C GLU A 218 -5.17 16.66 -0.88
N PHE A 219 -4.59 15.45 -0.88
CA PHE A 219 -3.32 15.27 -1.58
C PHE A 219 -3.56 15.25 -3.10
N ALA A 220 -2.69 15.93 -3.85
CA ALA A 220 -2.81 16.04 -5.31
C ALA A 220 -2.50 14.73 -6.04
N HIS A 221 -1.67 13.86 -5.46
CA HIS A 221 -1.22 12.64 -6.11
C HIS A 221 -2.00 11.42 -5.59
N PRO A 222 -2.73 10.68 -6.45
CA PRO A 222 -3.58 9.58 -6.01
C PRO A 222 -2.79 8.45 -5.32
N ASP A 223 -1.60 8.11 -5.82
CA ASP A 223 -0.79 7.06 -5.19
C ASP A 223 -0.28 7.44 -3.79
N VAL A 224 0.02 8.73 -3.55
CA VAL A 224 0.37 9.20 -2.22
C VAL A 224 -0.83 9.06 -1.28
N VAL A 225 -2.04 9.42 -1.73
CA VAL A 225 -3.28 9.20 -0.95
C VAL A 225 -3.43 7.72 -0.61
N ILE A 226 -3.25 6.82 -1.57
CA ILE A 226 -3.37 5.37 -1.37
C ILE A 226 -2.37 4.89 -0.31
N GLY A 227 -1.09 5.24 -0.46
CA GLY A 227 -0.05 4.82 0.47
C GLY A 227 -0.29 5.34 1.88
N LEU A 228 -0.60 6.64 2.02
CA LEU A 228 -0.92 7.24 3.31
C LEU A 228 -2.20 6.65 3.92
N SER A 229 -3.22 6.32 3.12
CA SER A 229 -4.46 5.70 3.61
C SER A 229 -4.22 4.29 4.15
N ILE A 230 -3.39 3.50 3.48
CA ILE A 230 -2.98 2.17 3.94
C ILE A 230 -2.23 2.27 5.27
N LEU A 231 -1.29 3.22 5.38
CA LEU A 231 -0.54 3.44 6.62
C LEU A 231 -1.45 3.93 7.75
N ALA A 232 -2.31 4.92 7.50
CA ALA A 232 -3.23 5.46 8.51
C ALA A 232 -4.18 4.37 9.02
N SER A 233 -4.74 3.54 8.13
CA SER A 233 -5.59 2.40 8.49
C SER A 233 -4.90 1.30 9.30
N ARG A 234 -3.57 1.36 9.44
CA ARG A 234 -2.77 0.46 10.28
C ARG A 234 -2.34 1.10 11.59
N TYR A 235 -2.26 2.41 11.65
CA TYR A 235 -1.78 3.17 12.80
C TYR A 235 -2.91 3.70 13.69
N GLU A 236 -4.11 3.87 13.13
CA GLU A 236 -5.34 4.33 13.79
C GLU A 236 -6.34 3.18 13.96
#